data_AF-A0A2E9E0F6-F1
#
_entry.id   AF-A0A2E9E0F6-F1
#
_cell.length_a   1.000
_cell.length_b   1.000
_cell.length_c   1.000
_cell.angle_alpha   90.00
_cell.angle_beta   90.00
_cell.angle_gamma   90.00
#
_symmetry.space_group_name_H-M   'P 1'
#
loop_
_entity.id
_entity.type
_entity.pdbx_description
1 polymer ?
#
loop_
_entity_poly.entity_id
_entity_poly.type
_entity_poly.pdbx_seq_one_letter_code
_entity_poly.pdbx_strand_id
1 'polypeptide(L)'
;MVEILCPHCEGEIELDDDAKGEFACPLCDGEFEWGMDDDDDDLDFMVGEASNSRDILHEFTDNPAIRITAGSIFATAMGAFAAFVALPIIFGGLFVNSLEGAAGTGTGFGAIFILIGIAFLIYFVTGITFGVMMAKGKFSALIVCTAFSVIGLVGTIISWLFSDDPDAECVEWDDSSFFGECLEYESSMGSVPIFGLIVWTLLIGMNVSMLVVPQFRYQFD
;
A
#
# COMPACT_ATOMS: atom_id res chain seq x y z
N MET A 1 -57.29 30.79 32.53
CA MET A 1 -57.39 29.39 32.96
C MET A 1 -57.34 28.52 31.72
N VAL A 2 -56.45 27.53 31.70
CA VAL A 2 -56.25 26.59 30.60
C VAL A 2 -56.68 25.19 31.06
N GLU A 3 -57.50 24.54 30.24
CA GLU A 3 -57.91 23.15 30.45
C GLU A 3 -56.84 22.23 29.87
N ILE A 4 -56.21 21.42 30.73
CA ILE A 4 -55.18 20.45 30.33
C ILE A 4 -55.59 19.04 30.75
N LEU A 5 -55.01 18.04 30.09
CA LEU A 5 -55.19 16.64 30.48
C LEU A 5 -54.03 16.24 31.39
N CYS A 6 -54.36 15.67 32.55
CA CYS A 6 -53.35 15.14 33.46
C CYS A 6 -52.62 13.95 32.79
N PRO A 7 -51.27 13.95 32.73
CA PRO A 7 -50.51 12.86 32.11
C PRO A 7 -50.61 11.52 32.84
N HIS A 8 -51.05 11.50 34.10
CA HIS A 8 -51.13 10.29 34.92
C HIS A 8 -52.48 9.59 34.88
N CYS A 9 -53.58 10.34 34.75
CA CYS A 9 -54.93 9.80 34.85
C CYS A 9 -55.85 10.21 33.70
N GLU A 10 -55.33 10.97 32.72
CA GLU A 10 -56.05 11.47 31.53
C GLU A 10 -57.33 12.27 31.88
N GLY A 11 -57.45 12.71 33.14
CA GLY A 11 -58.54 13.57 33.59
C GLY A 11 -58.29 15.03 33.18
N GLU A 12 -59.36 15.71 32.76
CA GLU A 12 -59.35 17.14 32.47
C GLU A 12 -59.21 17.94 33.78
N ILE A 13 -58.22 18.84 33.82
CA ILE A 13 -57.92 19.71 34.96
C ILE A 13 -57.70 21.15 34.48
N GLU A 14 -58.08 22.12 35.31
CA GLU A 14 -57.93 23.55 35.01
C GLU A 14 -56.69 24.11 35.74
N LEU A 15 -55.78 24.75 35.01
CA LEU A 15 -54.64 25.50 35.56
C LEU A 15 -54.74 26.98 35.19
N ASP A 16 -54.02 27.84 35.91
CA ASP A 16 -53.90 29.26 35.55
C ASP A 16 -53.04 29.44 34.29
N ASP A 17 -53.34 30.46 33.46
CA ASP A 17 -52.68 30.65 32.16
C ASP A 17 -51.17 30.93 32.28
N ASP A 18 -50.74 31.47 33.42
CA ASP A 18 -49.34 31.79 33.73
C ASP A 18 -48.69 30.75 34.67
N ALA A 19 -49.34 29.60 34.90
CA ALA A 19 -48.83 28.55 35.78
C ALA A 19 -47.60 27.87 35.15
N LYS A 20 -46.47 27.88 35.87
CA LYS A 20 -45.21 27.20 35.50
C LYS A 20 -44.61 26.48 36.71
N GLY A 21 -44.09 25.27 36.54
CA GLY A 21 -43.44 24.45 37.58
C GLY A 21 -44.13 23.10 37.85
N GLU A 22 -43.81 22.47 38.99
CA GLU A 22 -44.38 21.20 39.46
C GLU A 22 -45.76 21.40 40.11
N PHE A 23 -46.76 20.65 39.65
CA PHE A 23 -48.13 20.64 40.18
C PHE A 23 -48.57 19.22 40.53
N ALA A 24 -49.39 19.08 41.57
CA ALA A 24 -50.04 17.81 41.89
C ALA A 24 -51.45 17.76 41.30
N CYS A 25 -51.78 16.68 40.60
CA CYS A 25 -53.11 16.48 40.05
C CYS A 25 -54.14 16.26 41.17
N PRO A 26 -55.23 17.06 41.26
CA PRO A 26 -56.24 16.90 42.30
C PRO A 26 -57.09 15.63 42.17
N LEU A 27 -56.98 14.90 41.06
CA LEU A 27 -57.75 13.68 40.79
C LEU A 27 -57.00 12.39 41.19
N CYS A 28 -55.67 12.39 41.12
CA CYS A 28 -54.85 11.20 41.37
C CYS A 28 -53.64 11.43 42.26
N ASP A 29 -53.48 12.64 42.82
CA ASP A 29 -52.34 13.10 43.62
C ASP A 29 -50.98 12.89 42.95
N GLY A 30 -50.96 12.74 41.62
CA GLY A 30 -49.74 12.56 40.83
C GLY A 30 -49.09 13.90 40.53
N GLU A 31 -47.81 14.04 40.85
CA GLU A 31 -47.00 15.22 40.55
C GLU A 31 -46.61 15.23 39.06
N PHE A 32 -46.72 16.38 38.40
CA PHE A 32 -46.36 16.59 37.01
C PHE A 32 -45.89 18.04 36.79
N GLU A 33 -45.04 18.25 35.80
CA GLU A 33 -44.50 19.57 35.46
C GLU A 33 -45.28 20.21 34.32
N TRP A 34 -45.51 21.52 34.41
CA TRP A 34 -46.23 22.30 33.41
C TRP A 34 -45.53 23.65 33.18
N GLY A 35 -45.44 24.10 31.93
CA GLY A 35 -45.01 25.47 31.60
C GLY A 35 -43.52 25.79 31.78
N MET A 36 -42.66 24.79 31.99
CA MET A 36 -41.21 24.98 31.87
C MET A 36 -40.87 25.17 30.38
N ASP A 37 -40.09 26.19 30.06
CA ASP A 37 -39.54 26.36 28.73
C ASP A 37 -38.48 25.26 28.55
N ASP A 38 -38.45 24.54 27.41
CA ASP A 38 -37.64 23.34 27.10
C ASP A 38 -36.10 23.58 27.09
N ASP A 39 -35.58 24.49 27.93
CA ASP A 39 -34.18 24.88 27.94
C ASP A 39 -33.36 24.23 29.06
N ASP A 40 -33.95 23.51 30.02
CA ASP A 40 -33.17 22.87 31.11
C ASP A 40 -33.88 21.63 31.67
N ASP A 41 -33.83 20.48 30.97
CA ASP A 41 -34.04 19.16 31.60
C ASP A 41 -33.02 18.13 31.12
N ASP A 42 -32.06 17.88 32.01
CA ASP A 42 -31.06 16.82 31.99
C ASP A 42 -31.72 15.42 32.07
N LEU A 43 -32.29 14.93 30.97
CA LEU A 43 -32.56 13.49 30.78
C LEU A 43 -31.54 12.85 29.84
N ASP A 44 -30.70 12.04 30.47
CA ASP A 44 -29.58 11.21 30.02
C ASP A 44 -29.89 10.28 28.82
N PHE A 45 -30.09 10.86 27.64
CA PHE A 45 -29.82 10.21 26.36
C PHE A 45 -28.63 10.92 25.74
N MET A 46 -27.43 10.34 25.93
CA MET A 46 -26.14 10.86 25.46
C MET A 46 -26.11 11.11 23.94
N VAL A 47 -26.70 12.21 23.51
CA VAL A 47 -26.47 12.86 22.22
C VAL A 47 -25.41 13.90 22.50
N GLY A 48 -24.17 13.55 22.16
CA GLY A 48 -23.02 14.39 22.40
C GLY A 48 -23.22 15.79 21.85
N GLU A 49 -22.97 16.76 22.74
CA GLU A 49 -22.68 18.15 22.40
C GLU A 49 -21.96 18.22 21.04
N ALA A 50 -22.38 19.16 20.19
CA ALA A 50 -21.58 19.59 19.05
C ALA A 50 -20.29 20.23 19.59
N SER A 51 -19.35 19.38 19.97
CA SER A 51 -18.09 19.80 20.55
C SER A 51 -17.34 20.57 19.49
N ASN A 52 -17.09 21.84 19.79
CA ASN A 52 -16.04 22.67 19.23
C ASN A 52 -14.87 21.77 18.79
N SER A 53 -14.73 21.57 17.46
CA SER A 53 -13.73 20.73 16.78
C SER A 53 -12.79 20.02 17.75
N ARG A 54 -13.27 18.98 18.43
CA ARG A 54 -12.38 18.08 19.14
C ARG A 54 -11.59 17.44 18.03
N ASP A 55 -10.35 17.88 17.90
CA ASP A 55 -9.28 17.11 17.29
C ASP A 55 -9.41 15.74 17.96
N ILE A 56 -10.08 14.80 17.29
CA ILE A 56 -10.17 13.42 17.75
C ILE A 56 -8.74 12.93 17.54
N LEU A 57 -7.93 13.16 18.56
CA LEU A 57 -6.55 12.70 18.64
C LEU A 57 -6.67 11.19 18.78
N HIS A 58 -6.83 10.54 17.64
CA HIS A 58 -6.91 9.10 17.53
C HIS A 58 -5.55 8.61 17.99
N GLU A 59 -5.46 8.20 19.26
CA GLU A 59 -4.23 7.68 19.84
C GLU A 59 -3.95 6.34 19.17
N PHE A 60 -3.22 6.40 18.07
CA PHE A 60 -2.81 5.22 17.36
C PHE A 60 -1.80 4.48 18.22
N THR A 61 -2.13 3.27 18.64
CA THR A 61 -1.21 2.43 19.40
C THR A 61 0.04 2.16 18.58
N ASP A 62 1.16 2.74 19.02
CA ASP A 62 2.49 2.53 18.45
C ASP A 62 2.86 1.06 18.44
N ASN A 63 2.62 0.39 17.30
CA ASN A 63 3.14 -0.94 17.06
C ASN A 63 4.34 -0.85 16.10
N PRO A 64 5.58 -0.76 16.63
CA PRO A 64 6.77 -0.64 15.80
C PRO A 64 7.03 -1.89 14.95
N ALA A 65 6.32 -3.00 15.21
CA ALA A 65 6.46 -4.23 14.43
C ALA A 65 6.15 -3.99 12.94
N ILE A 66 5.19 -3.12 12.61
CA ILE A 66 4.73 -2.92 11.23
C ILE A 66 5.82 -2.31 10.35
N ARG A 67 6.45 -1.20 10.78
CA ARG A 67 7.57 -0.61 10.03
C ARG A 67 8.78 -1.54 9.94
N ILE A 68 9.06 -2.31 11.00
CA ILE A 68 10.21 -3.21 11.05
C ILE A 68 10.00 -4.38 10.09
N THR A 69 8.79 -4.97 10.05
CA THR A 69 8.47 -6.07 9.13
C THR A 69 8.48 -5.61 7.68
N ALA A 70 7.96 -4.43 7.36
CA ALA A 70 8.01 -3.93 5.99
C ALA A 70 9.43 -3.63 5.50
N GLY A 71 10.24 -2.97 6.34
CA GLY A 71 11.65 -2.72 6.01
C GLY A 71 12.45 -4.00 5.85
N SER A 72 12.19 -5.03 6.69
CA SER A 72 12.86 -6.32 6.58
C SER A 72 12.42 -7.10 5.34
N ILE A 73 11.12 -7.16 5.04
CA ILE A 73 10.59 -7.80 3.81
C ILE A 73 11.21 -7.16 2.57
N PHE A 74 11.26 -5.82 2.52
CA PHE A 74 11.85 -5.10 1.40
C PHE A 74 13.35 -5.43 1.25
N ALA A 75 14.11 -5.40 2.35
CA ALA A 75 15.53 -5.71 2.32
C ALA A 75 15.79 -7.18 1.89
N THR A 76 14.98 -8.12 2.38
CA THR A 76 15.08 -9.53 1.98
C THR A 76 14.74 -9.72 0.50
N ALA A 77 13.70 -9.05 -0.02
CA ALA A 77 13.36 -9.11 -1.44
C ALA A 77 14.50 -8.56 -2.32
N MET A 78 15.07 -7.40 -1.95
CA MET A 78 16.22 -6.83 -2.66
C MET A 78 17.45 -7.73 -2.59
N GLY A 79 17.71 -8.36 -1.44
CA GLY A 79 18.77 -9.35 -1.28
C GLY A 79 18.57 -10.58 -2.16
N ALA A 80 17.33 -11.06 -2.29
CA ALA A 80 17.00 -12.17 -3.18
C ALA A 80 17.24 -11.79 -4.65
N PHE A 81 16.79 -10.62 -5.09
CA PHE A 81 17.08 -10.15 -6.45
C PHE A 81 18.59 -9.95 -6.71
N ALA A 82 19.34 -9.44 -5.74
CA ALA A 82 20.80 -9.37 -5.87
C ALA A 82 21.41 -10.77 -6.07
N ALA A 83 20.98 -11.75 -5.28
CA ALA A 83 21.51 -13.11 -5.33
C ALA A 83 21.11 -13.88 -6.60
N PHE A 84 19.87 -13.73 -7.07
CA PHE A 84 19.32 -14.52 -8.18
C PHE A 84 19.31 -13.82 -9.52
N VAL A 85 19.49 -12.50 -9.56
CA VAL A 85 19.55 -11.74 -10.83
C VAL A 85 20.94 -11.13 -11.02
N ALA A 86 21.41 -10.29 -10.09
CA ALA A 86 22.67 -9.57 -10.30
C ALA A 86 23.89 -10.51 -10.32
N LEU A 87 24.02 -11.42 -9.34
CA LEU A 87 25.17 -12.33 -9.29
C LEU A 87 25.24 -13.27 -10.51
N PRO A 88 24.16 -13.93 -10.97
CA PRO A 88 24.22 -14.77 -12.16
C PRO A 88 24.62 -14.00 -13.42
N ILE A 89 24.16 -12.75 -13.58
CA ILE A 89 24.59 -11.89 -14.71
C ILE A 89 26.10 -11.63 -14.64
N ILE A 90 26.65 -11.34 -13.46
CA ILE A 90 28.09 -11.12 -13.29
C ILE A 90 28.87 -12.40 -13.59
N PHE A 91 28.47 -13.54 -13.02
CA PHE A 91 29.14 -14.82 -13.26
C PHE A 91 29.05 -15.26 -14.73
N GLY A 92 27.89 -15.07 -15.36
CA GLY A 92 27.70 -15.30 -16.78
C GLY A 92 28.60 -14.41 -17.64
N GLY A 93 28.67 -13.12 -17.32
CA GLY A 93 29.57 -12.17 -18.00
C GLY A 93 31.05 -12.55 -17.84
N LEU A 94 31.47 -12.98 -16.65
CA LEU A 94 32.83 -13.48 -16.40
C LEU A 94 33.14 -14.75 -17.23
N PHE A 95 32.18 -15.66 -17.35
CA PHE A 95 32.32 -16.86 -18.16
C PHE A 95 32.46 -16.53 -19.64
N VAL A 96 31.58 -15.67 -20.18
CA VAL A 96 31.65 -15.19 -21.57
C VAL A 96 32.99 -14.47 -21.83
N ASN A 97 33.41 -13.60 -20.92
CA ASN A 97 34.69 -12.89 -21.03
C ASN A 97 35.90 -13.85 -21.09
N SER A 98 35.85 -14.95 -20.34
CA SER A 98 36.89 -15.99 -20.37
C SER A 98 36.93 -16.71 -21.73
N LEU A 99 35.75 -17.08 -22.27
CA LEU A 99 35.64 -17.72 -23.57
C LEU A 99 36.10 -16.81 -24.71
N GLU A 100 35.69 -15.54 -24.70
CA GLU A 100 36.12 -14.55 -25.70
C GLU A 100 37.63 -14.36 -25.68
N GLY A 101 38.23 -14.33 -24.48
CA GLY A 101 39.69 -14.25 -24.31
C GLY A 101 40.41 -15.45 -24.90
N ALA A 102 39.83 -16.66 -24.80
CA ALA A 102 40.38 -17.87 -25.39
C ALA A 102 40.16 -17.97 -26.91
N ALA A 103 39.01 -17.49 -27.40
CA ALA A 103 38.64 -17.54 -28.82
C ALA A 103 39.25 -16.39 -29.65
N GLY A 104 39.79 -15.35 -29.00
CA GLY A 104 40.44 -14.22 -29.68
C GLY A 104 39.47 -13.34 -30.48
N THR A 105 38.17 -13.40 -30.18
CA THR A 105 37.12 -12.71 -30.95
C THR A 105 37.13 -11.19 -30.75
N GLY A 106 37.68 -10.71 -29.62
CA GLY A 106 37.87 -9.28 -29.34
C GLY A 106 36.58 -8.47 -29.21
N THR A 107 35.43 -9.13 -29.06
CA THR A 107 34.09 -8.52 -29.09
C THR A 107 33.70 -7.79 -27.81
N GLY A 108 34.25 -8.19 -26.66
CA GLY A 108 34.04 -7.51 -25.37
C GLY A 108 32.63 -7.68 -24.79
N PHE A 109 31.82 -8.63 -25.27
CA PHE A 109 30.46 -8.83 -24.77
C PHE A 109 30.46 -9.24 -23.30
N GLY A 110 31.42 -10.06 -22.87
CA GLY A 110 31.52 -10.48 -21.47
C GLY A 110 31.70 -9.29 -20.51
N ALA A 111 32.49 -8.29 -20.90
CA ALA A 111 32.69 -7.07 -20.13
C ALA A 111 31.39 -6.24 -19.98
N ILE A 112 30.56 -6.18 -21.02
CA ILE A 112 29.28 -5.46 -21.00
C ILE A 112 28.34 -6.09 -19.97
N PHE A 113 28.19 -7.42 -19.97
CA PHE A 113 27.36 -8.13 -19.00
C PHE A 113 27.85 -7.95 -17.56
N ILE A 114 29.18 -7.91 -17.35
CA ILE A 114 29.75 -7.63 -16.03
C ILE A 114 29.36 -6.22 -15.55
N LEU A 115 29.46 -5.20 -16.41
CA LEU A 115 29.08 -3.83 -16.06
C LEU A 115 27.59 -3.70 -15.75
N ILE A 116 26.73 -4.33 -16.55
CA ILE A 116 25.28 -4.39 -16.29
C ILE A 116 25.01 -5.07 -14.94
N GLY A 117 25.66 -6.20 -14.68
CA GLY A 117 25.53 -6.93 -13.42
C GLY A 117 25.95 -6.09 -12.20
N ILE A 118 27.04 -5.33 -12.30
CA ILE A 118 27.49 -4.41 -11.24
C ILE A 118 26.46 -3.28 -11.02
N ALA A 119 25.89 -2.72 -12.09
CA ALA A 119 24.86 -1.70 -11.97
C ALA A 119 23.61 -2.21 -11.22
N PHE A 120 23.15 -3.43 -11.55
CA PHE A 120 22.08 -4.09 -10.81
C PHE A 120 22.45 -4.38 -9.36
N LEU A 121 23.69 -4.81 -9.09
CA LEU A 121 24.18 -5.04 -7.74
C LEU A 121 24.10 -3.74 -6.91
N ILE A 122 24.58 -2.61 -7.45
CA ILE A 122 24.51 -1.31 -6.79
C ILE A 122 23.05 -0.92 -6.51
N TYR A 123 22.17 -1.11 -7.49
CA TYR A 123 20.75 -0.86 -7.33
C TYR A 123 20.13 -1.69 -6.19
N PHE A 124 20.39 -2.99 -6.11
CA PHE A 124 19.84 -3.82 -5.03
C PHE A 124 20.48 -3.54 -3.68
N VAL A 125 21.78 -3.26 -3.61
CA VAL A 125 22.47 -2.89 -2.36
C VAL A 125 21.95 -1.57 -1.82
N THR A 126 21.73 -0.57 -2.68
CA THR A 126 21.09 0.68 -2.27
C THR A 126 19.65 0.44 -1.80
N GLY A 127 18.91 -0.45 -2.47
CA GLY A 127 17.61 -0.92 -1.98
C GLY A 127 17.68 -1.51 -0.56
N ILE A 128 18.64 -2.39 -0.28
CA ILE A 128 18.82 -2.99 1.06
C ILE A 128 19.11 -1.91 2.12
N THR A 129 20.00 -0.96 1.83
CA THR A 129 20.34 0.09 2.81
C THR A 129 19.15 0.99 3.12
N PHE A 130 18.37 1.38 2.11
CA PHE A 130 17.13 2.13 2.31
C PHE A 130 16.05 1.30 3.00
N GLY A 131 15.94 -0.02 2.75
CA GLY A 131 15.04 -0.92 3.48
C GLY A 131 15.35 -0.96 4.99
N VAL A 132 16.63 -1.00 5.35
CA VAL A 132 17.07 -0.90 6.75
C VAL A 132 16.78 0.49 7.33
N MET A 133 16.92 1.55 6.55
CA MET A 133 16.56 2.90 6.99
C MET A 133 15.04 3.08 7.18
N MET A 134 14.23 2.40 6.38
CA MET A 134 12.77 2.33 6.55
C MET A 134 12.43 1.63 7.87
N ALA A 135 13.08 0.49 8.19
CA ALA A 135 12.87 -0.19 9.47
C ALA A 135 13.25 0.67 10.69
N LYS A 136 14.18 1.63 10.51
CA LYS A 136 14.55 2.62 11.54
C LYS A 136 13.54 3.78 11.68
N GLY A 137 12.49 3.81 10.87
CA GLY A 137 11.45 4.84 10.95
C GLY A 137 11.76 6.13 10.18
N LYS A 138 12.71 6.14 9.23
CA LYS A 138 12.94 7.35 8.41
C LYS A 138 11.89 7.48 7.31
N PHE A 139 11.07 8.53 7.32
CA PHE A 139 10.03 8.73 6.30
C PHE A 139 10.60 8.85 4.88
N SER A 140 11.75 9.51 4.73
CA SER A 140 12.43 9.63 3.45
C SER A 140 12.80 8.27 2.84
N ALA A 141 13.11 7.27 3.66
CA ALA A 141 13.43 5.94 3.18
C ALA A 141 12.20 5.22 2.62
N LEU A 142 11.01 5.43 3.18
CA LEU A 142 9.76 4.86 2.68
C LEU A 142 9.45 5.34 1.25
N ILE A 143 9.62 6.64 1.00
CA ILE A 143 9.44 7.23 -0.34
C ILE A 143 10.43 6.62 -1.33
N VAL A 144 11.72 6.54 -0.94
CA VAL A 144 12.76 5.98 -1.81
C VAL A 144 12.49 4.50 -2.12
N CYS A 145 12.13 3.68 -1.12
CA CYS A 145 11.79 2.28 -1.34
C CYS A 145 10.55 2.10 -2.24
N THR A 146 9.58 3.01 -2.14
CA THR A 146 8.43 3.03 -3.06
C THR A 146 8.88 3.30 -4.49
N ALA A 147 9.72 4.33 -4.69
CA ALA A 147 10.26 4.67 -6.00
C ALA A 147 11.09 3.50 -6.60
N PHE A 148 11.96 2.87 -5.81
CA PHE A 148 12.69 1.68 -6.23
C PHE A 148 11.75 0.53 -6.61
N SER A 149 10.68 0.29 -5.84
CA SER A 149 9.72 -0.76 -6.20
C SER A 149 9.05 -0.50 -7.55
N VAL A 150 8.70 0.76 -7.82
CA VAL A 150 8.11 1.18 -9.11
C VAL A 150 9.13 1.05 -10.25
N ILE A 151 10.37 1.48 -10.05
CA ILE A 151 11.45 1.32 -11.04
C ILE A 151 11.68 -0.16 -11.34
N GLY A 152 11.69 -1.02 -10.32
CA GLY A 152 11.81 -2.48 -10.49
C GLY A 152 10.65 -3.10 -11.26
N LEU A 153 9.41 -2.67 -10.99
CA LEU A 153 8.23 -3.10 -11.74
C LEU A 153 8.34 -2.68 -13.21
N VAL A 154 8.63 -1.41 -13.46
CA VAL A 154 8.78 -0.87 -14.82
C VAL A 154 9.91 -1.56 -15.56
N GLY A 155 11.05 -1.79 -14.91
CA GLY A 155 12.16 -2.54 -15.49
C GLY A 155 11.78 -3.98 -15.86
N THR A 156 10.95 -4.63 -15.04
CA THR A 156 10.43 -5.98 -15.31
C THR A 156 9.49 -5.97 -16.53
N ILE A 157 8.61 -4.98 -16.63
CA ILE A 157 7.70 -4.81 -17.78
C ILE A 157 8.49 -4.49 -19.06
N ILE A 158 9.46 -3.57 -18.99
CA ILE A 158 10.33 -3.23 -20.12
C ILE A 158 11.09 -4.48 -20.58
N SER A 159 11.72 -5.21 -19.65
CA SER A 159 12.44 -6.44 -19.99
C SER A 159 11.55 -7.48 -20.66
N TRP A 160 10.27 -7.54 -20.32
CA TRP A 160 9.30 -8.42 -20.95
C TRP A 160 8.84 -7.91 -22.32
N LEU A 161 8.60 -6.60 -22.46
CA LEU A 161 8.23 -5.98 -23.74
C LEU A 161 9.33 -6.14 -24.80
N PHE A 162 10.59 -6.27 -24.36
CA PHE A 162 11.75 -6.46 -25.23
C PHE A 162 12.35 -7.87 -25.13
N SER A 163 11.68 -8.83 -24.49
CA SER A 163 12.13 -10.23 -24.52
C SER A 163 11.63 -10.89 -25.80
N ASP A 164 12.57 -11.36 -26.61
CA ASP A 164 12.27 -12.23 -27.75
C ASP A 164 11.71 -13.56 -27.24
N ASP A 165 10.72 -14.11 -27.94
CA ASP A 165 10.16 -15.42 -27.62
C ASP A 165 11.13 -16.52 -28.08
N PRO A 166 11.71 -17.32 -27.15
CA PRO A 166 12.60 -18.42 -27.52
C PRO A 166 11.87 -19.55 -28.25
N ASP A 167 10.55 -19.63 -28.14
CA ASP A 167 9.71 -20.70 -28.73
C ASP A 167 8.89 -20.19 -29.93
N ALA A 168 9.25 -19.04 -30.51
CA ALA A 168 8.54 -18.49 -31.67
C ALA A 168 8.46 -19.54 -32.80
N GLU A 169 7.24 -19.92 -33.18
CA GLU A 169 7.01 -20.86 -34.27
C GLU A 169 7.37 -20.20 -35.61
N CYS A 170 8.08 -20.93 -36.46
CA CYS A 170 8.41 -20.47 -37.82
C CYS A 170 7.18 -20.52 -38.72
N VAL A 171 6.77 -19.36 -39.21
CA VAL A 171 5.62 -19.18 -40.12
C VAL A 171 6.01 -19.51 -41.55
N GLU A 172 7.22 -19.11 -41.97
CA GLU A 172 7.73 -19.35 -43.32
C GLU A 172 9.15 -19.91 -43.30
N TRP A 173 9.36 -20.99 -44.06
CA TRP A 173 10.64 -21.68 -44.22
C TRP A 173 11.22 -21.44 -45.61
N ASP A 174 12.51 -21.10 -45.69
CA ASP A 174 13.29 -21.16 -46.92
C ASP A 174 13.97 -22.53 -47.07
N ASP A 175 13.42 -23.36 -47.95
CA ASP A 175 13.96 -24.69 -48.30
C ASP A 175 15.16 -24.63 -49.26
N SER A 176 15.64 -23.43 -49.63
CA SER A 176 16.77 -23.28 -50.58
C SER A 176 18.12 -23.71 -50.00
N SER A 177 18.25 -23.75 -48.67
CA SER A 177 19.45 -24.16 -47.94
C SER A 177 19.31 -25.58 -47.36
N PHE A 178 20.41 -26.34 -47.28
CA PHE A 178 20.40 -27.76 -46.88
C PHE A 178 19.85 -28.02 -45.46
N PHE A 179 19.82 -27.00 -44.59
CA PHE A 179 19.27 -27.09 -43.24
C PHE A 179 17.95 -26.33 -43.05
N GLY A 180 17.43 -25.66 -44.09
CA GLY A 180 16.31 -24.75 -44.01
C GLY A 180 16.63 -23.50 -43.18
N GLU A 181 16.28 -22.31 -43.66
CA GLU A 181 16.39 -21.07 -42.87
C GLU A 181 15.00 -20.48 -42.66
N CYS A 182 14.68 -20.04 -41.44
CA CYS A 182 13.37 -19.49 -41.12
C CYS A 182 13.33 -18.02 -41.58
N LEU A 183 12.36 -17.67 -42.45
CA LEU A 183 12.23 -16.32 -43.01
C LEU A 183 11.35 -15.42 -42.14
N GLU A 184 10.33 -15.98 -41.49
CA GLU A 184 9.39 -15.25 -40.66
C GLU A 184 9.01 -16.06 -39.42
N TYR A 185 9.16 -15.44 -38.25
CA TYR A 185 8.76 -15.98 -36.96
C TYR A 185 7.42 -15.36 -36.54
N GLU A 186 6.52 -16.16 -35.96
CA GLU A 186 5.32 -15.64 -35.33
C GLU A 186 5.72 -14.86 -34.07
N SER A 187 5.56 -13.54 -34.09
CA SER A 187 5.93 -12.71 -32.94
C SER A 187 4.92 -12.91 -31.81
N SER A 188 5.26 -13.79 -30.88
CA SER A 188 4.62 -13.91 -29.57
C SER A 188 5.44 -13.11 -28.55
N MET A 189 4.79 -12.44 -27.60
CA MET A 189 5.50 -11.82 -26.47
C MET A 189 6.05 -12.95 -25.59
N GLY A 190 7.35 -12.92 -25.27
CA GLY A 190 7.97 -13.94 -24.40
C GLY A 190 7.23 -14.17 -23.09
N SER A 191 7.49 -15.30 -22.43
CA SER A 191 6.74 -15.72 -21.24
C SER A 191 6.69 -14.60 -20.17
N VAL A 192 5.47 -14.28 -19.71
CA VAL A 192 5.26 -13.18 -18.74
C VAL A 192 6.07 -13.45 -17.46
N PRO A 193 6.88 -12.48 -16.96
CA PRO A 193 7.68 -12.65 -15.75
C PRO A 193 6.81 -12.54 -14.49
N ILE A 194 5.92 -13.51 -14.28
CA ILE A 194 4.88 -13.51 -13.24
C ILE A 194 5.47 -13.28 -11.85
N PHE A 195 6.57 -13.96 -11.51
CA PHE A 195 7.20 -13.83 -10.19
C PHE A 195 7.66 -12.39 -9.91
N GLY A 196 8.34 -11.76 -10.87
CA GLY A 196 8.80 -10.38 -10.76
C GLY A 196 7.63 -9.42 -10.59
N LEU A 197 6.59 -9.57 -11.41
CA LEU A 197 5.38 -8.73 -11.32
C LEU A 197 4.70 -8.86 -9.96
N ILE A 198 4.53 -10.07 -9.44
CA ILE A 198 3.90 -10.30 -8.13
C ILE A 198 4.74 -9.65 -7.02
N VAL A 199 6.05 -9.89 -7.00
CA VAL A 199 6.91 -9.34 -5.94
C VAL A 199 6.89 -7.81 -5.96
N TRP A 200 7.07 -7.18 -7.12
CA TRP A 200 7.09 -5.73 -7.21
C TRP A 200 5.73 -5.10 -6.87
N THR A 201 4.63 -5.68 -7.34
CA THR A 201 3.28 -5.16 -7.03
C THR A 201 2.96 -5.27 -5.54
N LEU A 202 3.35 -6.37 -4.88
CA LEU A 202 3.18 -6.52 -3.43
C LEU A 202 4.04 -5.52 -2.64
N LEU A 203 5.29 -5.30 -3.05
CA LEU A 203 6.16 -4.30 -2.40
C LEU A 203 5.62 -2.89 -2.57
N ILE A 204 5.10 -2.54 -3.76
CA ILE A 204 4.44 -1.25 -4.00
C ILE A 204 3.19 -1.13 -3.12
N GLY A 205 2.32 -2.14 -3.12
CA GLY A 205 1.09 -2.13 -2.32
C GLY A 205 1.37 -1.95 -0.83
N MET A 206 2.36 -2.69 -0.31
CA MET A 206 2.83 -2.54 1.06
C MET A 206 3.32 -1.10 1.34
N ASN A 207 4.26 -0.58 0.55
CA ASN A 207 4.83 0.74 0.79
C ASN A 207 3.80 1.87 0.63
N VAL A 208 2.92 1.79 -0.38
CA VAL A 208 1.85 2.77 -0.62
C VAL A 208 0.82 2.74 0.50
N SER A 209 0.44 1.56 1.01
CA SER A 209 -0.46 1.48 2.15
C SER A 209 0.13 2.19 3.38
N MET A 210 1.45 2.11 3.58
CA MET A 210 2.13 2.82 4.67
C MET A 210 2.21 4.34 4.46
N LEU A 211 2.23 4.80 3.21
CA LEU A 211 2.21 6.22 2.87
C LEU A 211 0.82 6.85 3.03
N VAL A 212 -0.23 6.12 2.64
CA VAL A 212 -1.60 6.64 2.53
C VAL A 212 -2.38 6.50 3.85
N VAL A 213 -2.17 5.42 4.60
CA VAL A 213 -2.89 5.19 5.86
C VAL A 213 -2.26 6.05 6.96
N PRO A 214 -2.99 7.01 7.57
CA PRO A 214 -2.46 7.89 8.60
C PRO A 214 -1.85 7.13 9.79
N GLN A 215 -2.49 6.00 10.17
CA GLN A 215 -2.03 5.07 11.20
C GLN A 215 -0.69 4.37 10.88
N PHE A 216 -0.22 4.33 9.64
CA PHE A 216 1.11 3.76 9.38
C PHE A 216 2.14 4.85 9.19
N ARG A 217 1.71 5.99 8.66
CA ARG A 217 2.57 7.15 8.42
C ARG A 217 3.14 7.77 9.70
N TYR A 218 2.38 7.80 10.80
CA TYR A 218 2.87 8.39 12.05
C TYR A 218 4.04 7.63 12.69
N GLN A 219 4.30 6.38 12.28
CA GLN A 219 5.41 5.58 12.78
C GLN A 219 6.78 6.01 12.22
N PHE A 220 6.79 6.98 11.30
CA PHE A 220 7.97 7.48 10.61
C PHE A 220 8.21 8.96 10.96
N ASP A 221 9.47 9.27 11.27
CA ASP A 221 10.00 10.63 11.50
C ASP A 221 10.41 11.32 10.18
#